data_AF-G4ZWC6-F1
#
_entry.id   AF-G4ZWC6-F1
#
_cell.length_a   1.000
_cell.length_b   1.000
_cell.length_c   1.000
_cell.angle_alpha   90.00
_cell.angle_beta   90.00
_cell.angle_gamma   90.00
#
_symmetry.space_group_name_H-M   'P 1'
#
loop_
_entity.id
_entity.type
_entity.pdbx_description
1 polymer ?
#
loop_
_entity_poly.entity_id
_entity_poly.type
_entity_poly.pdbx_seq_one_letter_code
_entity_poly.pdbx_strand_id
1 'polypeptide(L)'
;LLTSTRYDAWFHENLRCSQRNFKRIGEVFRPRATLELLQGREHSFEKKMGLLLLYLASSGSMKEAGLVLGISKPYAVYTINEMLRVI
;
A
#
# COMPACT_ATOMS: atom_id res chain seq x y z
N LEU A 1 -4.93 -12.79 1.29
CA LEU A 1 -5.25 -11.65 2.18
C LEU A 1 -6.51 -10.88 1.76
N LEU A 2 -6.81 -10.69 0.47
CA LEU A 2 -7.91 -9.83 0.01
C LEU A 2 -9.29 -10.51 -0.18
N THR A 3 -9.41 -11.83 0.06
CA THR A 3 -10.64 -12.60 -0.21
C THR A 3 -11.40 -13.00 1.04
N SER A 4 -10.75 -12.98 2.21
CA SER A 4 -11.38 -13.28 3.49
C SER A 4 -11.70 -11.99 4.22
N THR A 5 -12.97 -11.77 4.54
CA THR A 5 -13.45 -10.62 5.31
C THR A 5 -13.01 -10.65 6.77
N ARG A 6 -12.48 -11.79 7.25
CA ARG A 6 -11.91 -11.93 8.59
C ARG A 6 -10.76 -10.94 8.87
N TYR A 7 -10.14 -10.42 7.82
CA TYR A 7 -9.05 -9.45 7.95
C TYR A 7 -9.53 -7.99 7.99
N ASP A 8 -10.83 -7.70 7.85
CA ASP A 8 -11.34 -6.32 7.76
C ASP A 8 -10.97 -5.47 8.98
N ALA A 9 -10.96 -6.06 10.18
CA ALA A 9 -10.48 -5.41 11.40
C ALA A 9 -9.04 -4.91 11.27
N TRP A 10 -8.14 -5.75 10.72
CA TRP A 10 -6.75 -5.36 10.48
C TRP A 10 -6.65 -4.19 9.49
N PHE A 11 -7.47 -4.18 8.44
CA PHE A 11 -7.49 -3.07 7.47
C PHE A 11 -7.94 -1.76 8.13
N HIS A 12 -8.95 -1.79 8.99
CA HIS A 12 -9.38 -0.60 9.73
C HIS A 12 -8.30 -0.10 10.70
N GLU A 13 -7.72 -1.01 11.48
CA GLU A 13 -6.71 -0.69 12.48
C GLU A 13 -5.43 -0.12 11.85
N ASN A 14 -4.99 -0.67 10.72
CA ASN A 14 -3.66 -0.37 10.17
C ASN A 14 -3.73 0.58 8.97
N LEU A 15 -4.74 0.45 8.10
CA LEU A 15 -4.84 1.21 6.85
C LEU A 15 -5.94 2.28 6.90
N ARG A 16 -6.68 2.39 8.02
CA ARG A 16 -7.79 3.33 8.21
C ARG A 16 -8.90 3.20 7.16
N CYS A 17 -9.07 2.02 6.58
CA CYS A 17 -10.12 1.73 5.59
C CYS A 17 -10.56 0.26 5.67
N SER A 18 -11.72 -0.07 5.11
CA SER A 18 -12.15 -1.47 4.98
C SER A 18 -11.41 -2.18 3.84
N GLN A 19 -11.40 -3.51 3.85
CA GLN A 19 -10.86 -4.32 2.76
C GLN A 19 -11.56 -4.05 1.42
N ARG A 20 -12.87 -3.72 1.46
CA ARG A 20 -13.62 -3.30 0.26
C ARG A 20 -13.10 -1.97 -0.28
N ASN A 21 -12.92 -0.98 0.59
CA ASN A 21 -12.44 0.34 0.16
C ASN A 21 -10.99 0.28 -0.30
N PHE A 22 -10.15 -0.56 0.33
CA PHE A 22 -8.80 -0.83 -0.15
C PHE A 22 -8.78 -1.30 -1.61
N LYS A 23 -9.66 -2.24 -2.00
CA LYS A 23 -9.77 -2.68 -3.40
C LYS A 23 -10.18 -1.56 -4.34
N ARG A 24 -11.19 -0.77 -3.94
CA ARG A 24 -11.66 0.39 -4.73
C ARG A 24 -10.57 1.44 -4.92
N ILE A 25 -9.77 1.70 -3.89
CA ILE A 25 -8.58 2.56 -4.00
C ILE A 25 -7.63 1.99 -5.07
N GLY A 26 -7.39 0.67 -5.06
CA GLY A 26 -6.55 0.04 -6.07
C GLY A 26 -7.08 0.14 -7.49
N GLU A 27 -8.39 0.03 -7.68
CA GLU A 27 -9.05 0.27 -8.98
C GLU A 27 -8.85 1.71 -9.47
N VAL A 28 -8.81 2.69 -8.56
CA VAL A 28 -8.54 4.11 -8.89
C VAL A 28 -7.06 4.34 -9.22
N PHE A 29 -6.13 3.73 -8.48
CA PHE A 29 -4.69 3.92 -8.71
C PHE A 29 -4.19 3.17 -9.95
N ARG A 30 -4.67 1.95 -10.19
CA ARG A 30 -4.11 1.03 -11.20
C ARG A 30 -4.02 1.63 -12.61
N PRO A 31 -5.01 2.40 -13.12
CA PRO A 31 -4.91 3.04 -14.45
C PRO A 31 -3.87 4.17 -14.53
N ARG A 32 -3.46 4.75 -13.40
CA ARG A 32 -2.53 5.89 -13.32
C ARG A 32 -1.13 5.45 -12.88
N ALA A 33 -0.99 4.23 -12.38
CA ALA A 33 0.26 3.68 -11.90
C ALA A 33 1.22 3.40 -13.07
N THR A 34 2.51 3.63 -12.83
CA THR A 34 3.56 3.30 -13.79
C THR A 34 3.64 1.78 -13.99
N LEU A 35 4.19 1.35 -15.13
CA LEU A 35 4.41 -0.07 -15.41
C LEU A 35 5.23 -0.74 -14.31
N GLU A 36 6.21 -0.04 -13.74
CA GLU A 36 7.05 -0.53 -12.66
C GLU A 36 6.27 -0.77 -11.34
N LEU A 37 5.35 0.15 -11.00
CA LEU A 37 4.47 -0.05 -9.85
C LEU A 37 3.57 -1.28 -10.06
N LEU A 38 3.07 -1.49 -11.28
CA LEU A 38 2.18 -2.60 -11.63
C LEU A 38 2.88 -3.96 -11.76
N GLN A 39 4.10 -3.98 -12.31
CA GLN A 39 4.81 -5.21 -12.73
C GLN A 39 6.13 -5.46 -11.99
N GLY A 40 6.45 -4.67 -10.96
CA GLY A 40 7.68 -4.84 -10.19
C GLY A 40 7.82 -6.24 -9.58
N ARG A 41 9.02 -6.83 -9.69
CA ARG A 41 9.28 -8.23 -9.35
C ARG A 41 9.31 -8.54 -7.85
N GLU A 42 9.66 -7.55 -7.02
CA GLU A 42 9.84 -7.78 -5.58
C GLU A 42 8.52 -7.83 -4.80
N HIS A 43 7.59 -6.92 -5.08
CA HIS A 43 6.36 -6.76 -4.30
C HIS A 43 5.16 -6.51 -5.22
N SER A 44 4.01 -7.12 -4.88
CA SER A 44 2.78 -6.92 -5.64
C SER A 44 2.29 -5.47 -5.52
N PHE A 45 1.48 -5.04 -6.50
CA PHE A 45 0.87 -3.72 -6.50
C PHE A 45 0.06 -3.44 -5.23
N GLU A 46 -0.71 -4.42 -4.76
CA GLU A 46 -1.52 -4.31 -3.54
C GLU A 46 -0.62 -4.16 -2.31
N LYS A 47 0.53 -4.85 -2.26
CA LYS A 47 1.47 -4.69 -1.16
C LYS A 47 2.10 -3.30 -1.14
N LYS A 48 2.42 -2.74 -2.31
CA LYS A 48 2.89 -1.35 -2.47
C LYS A 48 1.82 -0.34 -2.04
N MET A 49 0.55 -0.55 -2.40
CA MET A 49 -0.54 0.30 -1.93
C MET A 49 -0.71 0.22 -0.41
N GLY A 50 -0.61 -0.99 0.15
CA GLY A 50 -0.63 -1.18 1.60
C GLY A 50 0.46 -0.36 2.29
N LEU A 51 1.66 -0.31 1.70
CA LEU A 51 2.77 0.51 2.20
C LEU A 51 2.43 2.00 2.19
N LEU A 52 1.86 2.51 1.10
CA LEU A 52 1.42 3.91 1.02
C LEU A 52 0.37 4.24 2.09
N LEU A 53 -0.65 3.39 2.24
CA LEU A 53 -1.73 3.63 3.20
C LEU A 53 -1.25 3.54 4.64
N LEU A 54 -0.33 2.61 4.95
CA LEU A 54 0.34 2.56 6.26
C LEU A 54 1.12 3.84 6.54
N TYR A 55 1.89 4.33 5.55
CA TYR A 55 2.65 5.57 5.68
C TYR A 55 1.75 6.77 5.96
N LEU A 56 0.62 6.89 5.26
CA LEU A 56 -0.36 7.94 5.50
C LEU A 56 -1.06 7.78 6.86
N ALA A 57 -1.39 6.55 7.24
CA ALA A 57 -2.01 6.22 8.53
C ALA A 57 -1.07 6.46 9.73
N SER A 58 0.25 6.43 9.51
CA SER A 58 1.28 6.67 10.53
C SER A 58 1.83 8.10 10.54
N SER A 59 1.09 9.06 9.95
CA SER A 59 1.53 10.47 9.85
C SER A 59 2.90 10.65 9.17
N GLY A 60 3.23 9.77 8.22
CA GLY A 60 4.47 9.83 7.45
C GLY A 60 5.63 9.01 8.03
N SER A 61 5.39 8.11 8.97
CA SER A 61 6.42 7.25 9.55
C SER A 61 6.76 6.07 8.62
N MET A 62 7.89 6.17 7.91
CA MET A 62 8.39 5.11 7.02
C MET A 62 8.87 3.85 7.77
N LYS A 63 9.37 4.01 9.00
CA LYS A 63 9.91 2.90 9.80
C LYS A 63 8.80 1.90 10.10
N GLU A 64 7.64 2.39 10.51
CA GLU A 64 6.48 1.56 10.84
C GLU A 64 5.89 0.91 9.59
N ALA A 65 5.73 1.68 8.51
CA ALA A 65 5.14 1.19 7.26
C ALA A 65 5.97 0.09 6.58
N GLY A 66 7.30 0.26 6.51
CA GLY A 66 8.20 -0.72 5.90
C GLY A 66 8.34 -2.00 6.70
N LEU A 67 8.46 -1.89 8.03
CA LEU A 67 8.60 -3.05 8.93
C LEU A 67 7.35 -3.94 8.92
N VAL A 68 6.15 -3.34 8.99
CA VAL A 68 4.88 -4.08 9.00
C VAL A 68 4.72 -4.97 7.76
N LEU A 69 5.27 -4.55 6.62
CA LEU A 69 5.16 -5.29 5.36
C LEU A 69 6.43 -6.07 4.99
N GLY A 70 7.49 -6.01 5.80
CA GLY A 70 8.78 -6.63 5.48
C GLY A 70 9.39 -6.08 4.19
N ILE A 71 9.30 -4.76 3.98
CA ILE A 71 9.86 -4.05 2.82
C ILE A 71 11.11 -3.31 3.26
N SER A 72 12.18 -3.39 2.47
CA SER A 72 13.42 -2.65 2.76
C SER A 72 13.18 -1.14 2.75
N LYS A 73 13.87 -0.39 3.61
CA LYS A 73 13.72 1.07 3.69
C LYS A 73 13.95 1.77 2.33
N PRO A 74 15.02 1.45 1.54
CA PRO A 74 15.23 2.09 0.24
C PRO A 74 14.07 1.84 -0.74
N TYR A 75 13.57 0.60 -0.80
CA TYR A 75 12.44 0.26 -1.65
C TYR A 75 11.15 0.97 -1.20
N ALA A 76 10.95 1.08 0.10
CA ALA A 76 9.79 1.75 0.67
C ALA A 76 9.76 3.24 0.30
N VAL A 77 10.89 3.95 0.44
CA VAL A 77 11.04 5.35 0.04
C VAL A 77 10.69 5.53 -1.44
N TYR A 78 11.30 4.71 -2.30
CA TYR A 78 11.07 4.76 -3.75
C TYR A 78 9.58 4.56 -4.08
N THR A 79 8.99 3.50 -3.56
CA THR A 79 7.60 3.12 -3.85
C THR A 79 6.61 4.18 -3.37
N ILE A 80 6.79 4.71 -2.16
CA ILE A 80 5.90 5.75 -1.61
C ILE A 80 5.97 7.00 -2.48
N ASN A 81 7.17 7.44 -2.88
CA ASN A 81 7.33 8.61 -3.74
C ASN A 81 6.67 8.42 -5.11
N GLU A 82 6.86 7.26 -5.74
CA GLU A 82 6.21 6.97 -7.03
C GLU A 82 4.68 6.90 -6.90
N MET A 83 4.16 6.34 -5.81
CA MET A 83 2.71 6.31 -5.59
C MET A 83 2.12 7.67 -5.23
N LEU A 84 2.83 8.54 -4.51
CA LEU A 84 2.36 9.89 -4.20
C LEU A 84 2.24 10.76 -5.45
N ARG A 85 3.05 10.53 -6.50
CA ARG A 85 2.93 11.23 -7.78
C ARG A 85 1.65 10.88 -8.56
N VAL A 86 0.96 9.82 -8.17
CA VAL A 86 -0.31 9.39 -8.79
C VAL A 86 -1.51 10.14 -8.20
N ILE A 87 -1.37 10.75 -7.03
CA ILE A 87 -2.39 11.53 -6.31
C ILE A 87 -2.24 13.01 -6.68
#